data_AF-A0A414P826-F1
#
_entry.id   AF-A0A414P826-F1
#
_cell.length_a   1.000
_cell.length_b   1.000
_cell.length_c   1.000
_cell.angle_alpha   90.00
_cell.angle_beta   90.00
_cell.angle_gamma   90.00
#
_symmetry.space_group_name_H-M   'P 1'
#
loop_
_entity.id
_entity.type
_entity.pdbx_description
1 polymer ?
#
loop_
_entity_poly.entity_id
_entity_poly.type
_entity_poly.pdbx_seq_one_letter_code
_entity_poly.pdbx_strand_id
1 'polypeptide(L)'
;MNELDSNIINFPEIAKQNNFEIEPCDLAAITPGKYTNFPISKLGKSQMGLLQSQVINAIDSAALANAYIVRFPEGLPHTLMKLGQGGVSSTVVNASGRIAGTASLFDAQFLAVVSTSFSLMSFATGQYYLKNIYNNLDMINLKIDQILGFLYGEKSAELLAEISFVNEAYKNYSSIMKHDSQRLSVLVGLQDSKKIAMKDIEFYITDLSKTVQSDTKNYSEFEKIVSDSMKIKDSLEMATQLLTMANVLEVYYSENYDPAYIDNVKQSVAGYIGKCDNRILAEFSRLIGRNSEYTSIFRKKLDTSELGAVLDEIVKSYSAIKDTDNRTGLVDTLDSINTPIEYLVTVDGNIAYRVIND
;
A
#
# COMPACT_ATOMS: atom_id res chain seq x y z
N MET A 1 -8.93 52.61 -15.58
CA MET A 1 -9.65 51.66 -16.46
C MET A 1 -8.71 50.49 -16.69
N ASN A 2 -9.06 49.39 -16.02
CA ASN A 2 -8.59 48.01 -16.11
C ASN A 2 -7.14 47.70 -15.72
N GLU A 3 -7.01 47.35 -14.44
CA GLU A 3 -6.04 46.40 -13.90
C GLU A 3 -5.96 45.18 -14.82
N LEU A 4 -4.74 44.85 -15.26
CA LEU A 4 -4.46 43.58 -15.92
C LEU A 4 -4.34 42.53 -14.84
N ASP A 5 -5.42 41.76 -14.68
CA ASP A 5 -5.44 40.49 -13.98
C ASP A 5 -4.26 39.63 -14.48
N SER A 6 -3.26 39.52 -13.61
CA SER A 6 -2.19 38.56 -13.77
C SER A 6 -2.79 37.18 -13.52
N ASN A 7 -2.67 36.29 -14.50
CA ASN A 7 -2.99 34.87 -14.34
C ASN A 7 -1.98 34.23 -13.39
N ILE A 8 -2.07 34.57 -12.11
CA ILE A 8 -1.38 33.97 -10.99
C ILE A 8 -2.11 32.67 -10.70
N ILE A 9 -1.38 31.56 -10.70
CA ILE A 9 -1.95 30.33 -10.14
C ILE A 9 -2.03 30.51 -8.64
N ASN A 10 -3.26 30.52 -8.17
CA ASN A 10 -3.64 30.71 -6.80
C ASN A 10 -3.29 29.41 -6.04
N PHE A 11 -2.18 29.37 -5.30
CA PHE A 11 -1.86 28.24 -4.41
C PHE A 11 -3.03 27.87 -3.48
N PRO A 12 -3.79 28.85 -2.93
CA PRO A 12 -5.08 28.58 -2.30
C PRO A 12 -6.11 27.81 -3.15
N GLU A 13 -6.06 27.92 -4.48
CA GLU A 13 -6.92 27.18 -5.40
C GLU A 13 -6.40 25.76 -5.66
N ILE A 14 -5.08 25.54 -5.71
CA ILE A 14 -4.49 24.18 -5.74
C ILE A 14 -4.76 23.44 -4.42
N ALA A 15 -4.55 24.13 -3.30
CA ALA A 15 -4.87 23.68 -1.96
C ALA A 15 -6.36 23.31 -1.84
N LYS A 16 -7.26 24.17 -2.34
CA LYS A 16 -8.70 23.88 -2.43
C LYS A 16 -9.05 22.72 -3.37
N GLN A 17 -8.41 22.62 -4.54
CA GLN A 17 -8.67 21.56 -5.51
C GLN A 17 -8.19 20.18 -5.04
N ASN A 18 -7.11 20.15 -4.26
CA ASN A 18 -6.52 18.92 -3.72
C ASN A 18 -6.78 18.72 -2.22
N ASN A 19 -7.68 19.53 -1.65
CA ASN A 19 -8.20 19.45 -0.29
C ASN A 19 -7.11 19.36 0.80
N PHE A 20 -6.05 20.16 0.70
CA PHE A 20 -4.99 20.26 1.71
C PHE A 20 -4.72 21.72 2.08
N GLU A 21 -4.29 21.98 3.31
CA GLU A 21 -3.91 23.30 3.80
C GLU A 21 -2.50 23.27 4.37
N ILE A 22 -1.76 24.38 4.25
CA ILE A 22 -0.42 24.53 4.84
C ILE A 22 -0.39 25.84 5.61
N GLU A 23 -0.08 25.75 6.90
CA GLU A 23 0.03 26.91 7.78
C GLU A 23 1.37 26.90 8.53
N PRO A 24 2.00 28.08 8.74
CA PRO A 24 3.13 28.19 9.66
C PRO A 24 2.73 27.76 11.08
N CYS A 25 3.50 26.86 11.67
CA CYS A 25 3.22 26.35 13.02
C CYS A 25 4.30 26.83 14.00
N ASP A 26 3.87 27.47 15.10
CA ASP A 26 4.76 27.75 16.22
C ASP A 26 4.93 26.47 17.06
N LEU A 27 6.11 25.84 16.93
CA LEU A 27 6.45 24.62 17.66
C LEU A 27 6.36 24.79 19.18
N ALA A 28 6.51 26.02 19.71
CA ALA A 28 6.38 26.30 21.14
C ALA A 28 4.92 26.29 21.63
N ALA A 29 3.95 26.42 20.72
CA ALA A 29 2.51 26.41 21.03
C ALA A 29 1.90 24.99 20.97
N ILE A 30 2.67 23.98 20.56
CA ILE A 30 2.17 22.60 20.42
C ILE A 30 2.10 21.90 21.77
N THR A 31 0.91 21.35 22.09
CA THR A 31 0.72 20.54 23.30
C THR A 31 1.58 19.26 23.24
N PRO A 32 2.42 18.99 24.26
CA PRO A 32 3.20 17.76 24.32
C PRO A 32 2.30 16.51 24.26
N GLY A 33 2.67 15.53 23.44
CA GLY A 33 1.90 14.28 23.26
C GLY A 33 0.72 14.35 22.29
N LYS A 34 0.43 15.51 21.69
CA LYS A 34 -0.65 15.68 20.70
C LYS A 34 -0.32 15.11 19.32
N TYR A 35 0.96 14.96 18.99
CA TYR A 35 1.44 14.42 17.72
C TYR A 35 2.29 13.17 17.93
N THR A 36 2.14 12.21 17.03
CA THR A 36 2.93 10.97 16.99
C THR A 36 4.14 11.18 16.08
N ASN A 37 5.34 11.06 16.63
CA ASN A 37 6.59 11.15 15.86
C ASN A 37 6.78 9.88 15.02
N PHE A 38 7.20 10.05 13.76
CA PHE A 38 7.53 8.92 12.90
C PHE A 38 9.02 8.89 12.50
N PRO A 39 9.69 7.72 12.61
CA PRO A 39 11.05 7.57 12.14
C PRO A 39 11.06 7.50 10.61
N ILE A 40 11.45 8.60 9.97
CA ILE A 40 11.67 8.65 8.52
C ILE A 40 13.15 8.42 8.22
N SER A 41 13.43 7.71 7.13
CA SER A 41 14.79 7.49 6.65
C SER A 41 15.53 8.81 6.45
N LYS A 42 16.87 8.84 6.60
CA LYS A 42 17.68 10.05 6.36
C LYS A 42 17.38 10.72 5.01
N LEU A 43 17.11 9.90 3.99
CA LEU A 43 16.79 10.37 2.66
C LEU A 43 15.36 10.90 2.54
N GLY A 44 14.40 10.39 3.33
CA GLY A 44 13.07 10.96 3.45
C GLY A 44 13.09 12.32 4.16
N LYS A 45 13.90 12.47 5.22
CA LYS A 45 14.10 13.76 5.91
C LYS A 45 14.65 14.84 4.97
N SER A 46 15.59 14.46 4.09
CA SER A 46 16.12 15.36 3.06
C SER A 46 15.04 15.87 2.10
N GLN A 47 14.12 15.01 1.65
CA GLN A 47 13.01 15.42 0.78
C GLN A 47 12.00 16.31 1.49
N MET A 48 11.74 16.07 2.78
CA MET A 48 10.89 16.96 3.57
C MET A 48 11.53 18.34 3.78
N GLY A 49 12.84 18.38 4.00
CA GLY A 49 13.59 19.65 4.03
C GLY A 49 13.51 20.38 2.69
N LEU A 50 13.60 19.65 1.56
CA LEU A 50 13.39 20.22 0.23
C LEU A 50 11.96 20.74 0.05
N LEU A 51 10.94 19.95 0.39
CA LEU A 51 9.54 20.37 0.37
C LEU A 51 9.33 21.65 1.18
N GLN A 52 9.80 21.69 2.43
CA GLN A 52 9.68 22.84 3.30
C GLN A 52 10.37 24.08 2.69
N SER A 53 11.59 23.92 2.18
CA SER A 53 12.31 25.02 1.52
C SER A 53 11.58 25.53 0.29
N GLN A 54 10.98 24.63 -0.51
CA GLN A 54 10.29 25.00 -1.73
C GLN A 54 8.90 25.59 -1.45
N VAL A 55 8.18 25.12 -0.42
CA VAL A 55 6.92 25.70 0.05
C VAL A 55 7.15 27.10 0.62
N ILE A 56 8.21 27.29 1.42
CA ILE A 56 8.59 28.62 1.92
C ILE A 56 8.92 29.57 0.75
N ASN A 57 9.65 29.09 -0.26
CA ASN A 57 9.94 29.86 -1.45
C ASN A 57 8.70 30.10 -2.35
N ALA A 58 7.72 29.19 -2.33
CA ALA A 58 6.47 29.29 -3.07
C ALA A 58 5.47 30.28 -2.44
N ILE A 59 5.52 30.42 -1.11
CA ILE A 59 4.74 31.43 -0.37
C ILE A 59 5.22 32.86 -0.72
N ASP A 60 6.47 33.02 -1.16
CA ASP A 60 7.02 34.29 -1.66
C ASP A 60 7.09 34.40 -3.21
N SER A 61 6.88 33.32 -3.97
CA SER A 61 6.88 33.36 -5.44
C SER A 61 6.26 32.12 -6.09
N ALA A 62 5.17 32.30 -6.84
CA ALA A 62 4.42 31.20 -7.46
C ALA A 62 4.87 30.93 -8.92
N ALA A 63 5.28 29.68 -9.23
CA ALA A 63 5.03 29.04 -10.55
C ALA A 63 5.41 27.53 -10.65
N LEU A 64 4.36 26.71 -10.84
CA LEU A 64 4.10 25.43 -11.55
C LEU A 64 5.15 24.46 -12.15
N ALA A 65 4.78 23.16 -12.14
CA ALA A 65 5.29 22.06 -12.97
C ALA A 65 4.92 22.15 -14.47
N ASN A 66 5.85 21.70 -15.33
CA ASN A 66 5.93 21.92 -16.78
C ASN A 66 6.17 23.37 -17.21
N ALA A 67 6.45 24.27 -16.27
CA ALA A 67 6.99 25.57 -16.54
C ALA A 67 8.51 25.51 -16.43
N TYR A 68 9.19 26.14 -17.37
CA TYR A 68 10.59 26.49 -17.18
C TYR A 68 10.65 27.89 -16.59
N ILE A 69 11.35 28.08 -15.47
CA ILE A 69 11.65 29.43 -14.99
C ILE A 69 12.66 30.06 -15.94
N VAL A 70 12.28 31.15 -16.59
CA VAL A 70 13.15 31.95 -17.45
C VAL A 70 13.93 32.94 -16.60
N ARG A 71 15.25 32.76 -16.48
CA ARG A 71 16.12 33.72 -15.77
C ARG A 71 16.92 34.57 -16.75
N PHE A 72 16.75 35.89 -16.66
CA PHE A 72 17.50 36.86 -17.47
C PHE A 72 18.87 37.16 -16.81
N PRO A 73 19.97 37.19 -17.59
CA PRO A 73 21.27 37.65 -17.10
C PRO A 73 21.23 39.12 -16.69
N GLU A 74 21.99 39.50 -15.65
CA GLU A 74 22.11 40.90 -15.25
C GLU A 74 22.57 41.78 -16.41
N GLY A 75 21.89 42.92 -16.60
CA GLY A 75 22.21 43.90 -17.64
C GLY A 75 21.61 43.62 -19.02
N LEU A 76 20.82 42.56 -19.21
CA LEU A 76 20.11 42.30 -20.46
C LEU A 76 18.62 42.71 -20.43
N PRO A 77 18.02 43.05 -21.59
CA PRO A 77 16.59 43.36 -21.68
C PRO A 77 15.69 42.17 -21.31
N HIS A 78 14.52 42.44 -20.74
CA HIS A 78 13.57 41.39 -20.28
C HIS A 78 12.53 40.99 -21.35
N THR A 79 12.92 41.02 -22.63
CA THR A 79 11.98 40.75 -23.75
C THR A 79 12.43 39.55 -24.56
N LEU A 80 11.60 38.50 -24.55
CA LEU A 80 11.84 37.29 -25.33
C LEU A 80 11.35 37.44 -26.78
N MET A 81 12.04 36.75 -27.69
CA MET A 81 11.69 36.72 -29.11
C MET A 81 10.39 35.94 -29.33
N LYS A 82 9.40 36.56 -29.96
CA LYS A 82 8.16 35.90 -30.36
C LYS A 82 8.38 34.99 -31.57
N LEU A 83 7.73 33.83 -31.58
CA LEU A 83 7.79 32.86 -32.68
C LEU A 83 6.56 32.98 -33.60
N GLY A 84 6.75 32.74 -34.89
CA GLY A 84 5.67 32.86 -35.90
C GLY A 84 4.52 31.87 -35.72
N GLN A 85 4.77 30.74 -35.04
CA GLN A 85 3.77 29.72 -34.70
C GLN A 85 2.99 30.03 -33.41
N GLY A 86 3.19 31.20 -32.81
CA GLY A 86 2.75 31.51 -31.46
C GLY A 86 3.77 31.04 -30.41
N GLY A 87 3.84 31.74 -29.28
CA GLY A 87 4.81 31.52 -28.20
C GLY A 87 6.07 32.40 -28.28
N VAL A 88 7.01 32.17 -27.36
CA VAL A 88 8.28 32.90 -27.23
C VAL A 88 9.46 31.92 -27.13
N SER A 89 10.60 32.28 -27.70
CA SER A 89 11.88 31.56 -27.58
C SER A 89 12.64 32.02 -26.33
N SER A 90 13.57 31.21 -25.82
CA SER A 90 14.53 31.63 -24.78
C SER A 90 15.51 32.72 -25.24
N THR A 91 15.48 33.10 -26.52
CA THR A 91 16.27 34.20 -27.09
C THR A 91 15.73 35.57 -26.66
N VAL A 92 16.62 36.45 -26.18
CA VAL A 92 16.31 37.81 -25.73
C VAL A 92 16.57 38.82 -26.86
N VAL A 93 15.67 39.78 -27.03
CA VAL A 93 15.79 40.88 -28.01
C VAL A 93 15.85 42.24 -27.31
N ASN A 94 16.62 43.17 -27.86
CA ASN A 94 16.67 44.56 -27.39
C ASN A 94 15.57 45.42 -28.04
N ALA A 95 15.46 46.69 -27.62
CA ALA A 95 14.48 47.65 -28.14
C ALA A 95 14.59 47.89 -29.66
N SER A 96 15.73 47.57 -30.29
CA SER A 96 15.93 47.65 -31.74
C SER A 96 15.52 46.39 -32.51
N GLY A 97 14.98 45.38 -31.82
CA GLY A 97 14.59 44.09 -32.40
C GLY A 97 15.77 43.16 -32.73
N ARG A 98 16.99 43.50 -32.30
CA ARG A 98 18.18 42.67 -32.49
C ARG A 98 18.36 41.71 -31.31
N ILE A 99 18.93 40.54 -31.60
CA ILE A 99 19.26 39.54 -30.58
C ILE A 99 20.30 40.11 -29.62
N ALA A 100 19.97 40.11 -28.33
CA ALA A 100 20.81 40.64 -27.26
C ALA A 100 21.40 39.52 -26.37
N GLY A 101 20.85 38.30 -26.42
CA GLY A 101 21.35 37.15 -25.65
C GLY A 101 20.34 36.01 -25.56
N THR A 102 20.55 35.09 -24.61
CA THR A 102 19.65 33.98 -24.28
C THR A 102 19.39 33.91 -22.78
N ALA A 103 18.17 33.54 -22.39
CA ALA A 103 17.77 33.31 -21.01
C ALA A 103 17.83 31.81 -20.68
N SER A 104 18.11 31.48 -19.41
CA SER A 104 18.20 30.09 -18.95
C SER A 104 16.82 29.54 -18.56
N LEU A 105 16.61 28.23 -18.75
CA LEU A 105 15.37 27.50 -18.45
C LEU A 105 15.62 26.47 -17.33
N PHE A 106 14.82 26.48 -16.27
CA PHE A 106 14.93 25.53 -15.14
C PHE A 106 13.64 24.76 -14.92
N ASP A 107 13.73 23.44 -14.75
CA ASP A 107 12.60 22.52 -14.63
C ASP A 107 11.89 22.65 -13.26
N ALA A 108 10.58 22.45 -13.25
CA ALA A 108 9.72 22.72 -12.10
C ALA A 108 9.53 21.49 -11.21
N GLN A 109 10.64 21.15 -10.56
CA GLN A 109 10.87 20.08 -9.59
C GLN A 109 9.91 20.09 -8.37
N PHE A 110 9.14 21.16 -8.16
CA PHE A 110 8.30 21.38 -6.98
C PHE A 110 7.13 20.40 -6.85
N LEU A 111 6.28 20.22 -7.87
CA LEU A 111 5.11 19.33 -7.74
C LEU A 111 5.51 17.85 -7.62
N ALA A 112 6.60 17.45 -8.27
CA ALA A 112 7.15 16.11 -8.11
C ALA A 112 7.66 15.89 -6.67
N VAL A 113 8.37 16.87 -6.10
CA VAL A 113 8.82 16.82 -4.69
C VAL A 113 7.62 16.79 -3.74
N VAL A 114 6.57 17.58 -3.98
CA VAL A 114 5.33 17.61 -3.20
C VAL A 114 4.62 16.25 -3.24
N SER A 115 4.35 15.70 -4.44
CA SER A 115 3.68 14.41 -4.62
C SER A 115 4.46 13.27 -3.98
N THR A 116 5.76 13.16 -4.26
CA THR A 116 6.61 12.14 -3.64
C THR A 116 6.64 12.27 -2.12
N SER A 117 6.64 13.51 -1.60
CA SER A 117 6.64 13.74 -0.16
C SER A 117 5.33 13.33 0.50
N PHE A 118 4.18 13.65 -0.09
CA PHE A 118 2.87 13.21 0.40
C PHE A 118 2.71 11.71 0.34
N SER A 119 3.17 11.04 -0.71
CA SER A 119 3.15 9.57 -0.79
C SER A 119 4.04 8.93 0.28
N LEU A 120 5.21 9.50 0.55
CA LEU A 120 6.07 9.03 1.64
C LEU A 120 5.45 9.25 3.02
N MET A 121 4.78 10.38 3.24
CA MET A 121 4.07 10.69 4.48
C MET A 121 2.88 9.75 4.69
N SER A 122 2.03 9.58 3.69
CA SER A 122 0.88 8.67 3.70
C SER A 122 1.31 7.23 3.96
N PHE A 123 2.35 6.76 3.28
CA PHE A 123 2.92 5.44 3.54
C PHE A 123 3.44 5.33 4.97
N ALA A 124 4.19 6.33 5.46
CA ALA A 124 4.72 6.34 6.82
C ALA A 124 3.61 6.26 7.88
N THR A 125 2.54 7.04 7.76
CA THR A 125 1.40 6.99 8.69
C THR A 125 0.60 5.69 8.58
N GLY A 126 0.47 5.15 7.37
CA GLY A 126 -0.17 3.85 7.12
C GLY A 126 0.62 2.66 7.67
N GLN A 127 1.91 2.83 8.03
CA GLN A 127 2.76 1.74 8.55
C GLN A 127 2.20 1.06 9.80
N TYR A 128 1.44 1.77 10.63
CA TYR A 128 0.85 1.17 11.83
C TYR A 128 -0.02 -0.05 11.49
N TYR A 129 -0.90 0.08 10.49
CA TYR A 129 -1.80 -0.98 10.04
C TYR A 129 -1.09 -1.97 9.11
N LEU A 130 -0.25 -1.46 8.21
CA LEU A 130 0.65 -2.26 7.35
C LEU A 130 1.54 -3.21 8.16
N LYS A 131 2.01 -2.80 9.34
CA LYS A 131 2.85 -3.64 10.20
C LYS A 131 2.12 -4.89 10.69
N ASN A 132 0.81 -4.82 10.93
CA ASN A 132 0.03 -6.00 11.31
C ASN A 132 -0.07 -6.99 10.14
N ILE A 133 -0.31 -6.50 8.93
CA ILE A 133 -0.32 -7.32 7.70
C ILE A 133 1.07 -7.93 7.46
N TYR A 134 2.12 -7.11 7.58
CA TYR A 134 3.52 -7.51 7.43
C TYR A 134 3.93 -8.58 8.46
N ASN A 135 3.57 -8.40 9.74
CA ASN A 135 3.91 -9.37 10.79
C ASN A 135 3.26 -10.73 10.52
N ASN A 136 2.05 -10.76 9.96
CA ASN A 136 1.40 -12.01 9.59
C ASN A 136 2.18 -12.72 8.46
N LEU A 137 2.66 -11.96 7.45
CA LEU A 137 3.54 -12.47 6.40
C LEU A 137 4.90 -12.94 6.93
N ASP A 138 5.47 -12.29 7.94
CA ASP A 138 6.74 -12.68 8.54
C ASP A 138 6.60 -13.91 9.45
N MET A 139 5.49 -14.02 10.17
CA MET A 139 5.13 -15.22 10.94
C MET A 139 4.92 -16.43 10.02
N ILE A 140 4.43 -16.18 8.81
CA ILE A 140 4.35 -17.14 7.72
C ILE A 140 5.73 -17.59 7.23
N ASN A 141 6.69 -16.66 7.09
CA ASN A 141 8.07 -17.02 6.77
C ASN A 141 8.68 -17.98 7.81
N LEU A 142 8.27 -17.89 9.08
CA LEU A 142 8.72 -18.82 10.12
C LEU A 142 8.11 -20.23 9.99
N LYS A 143 7.02 -20.39 9.23
CA LYS A 143 6.40 -21.69 8.92
C LYS A 143 6.91 -22.33 7.62
N ILE A 144 7.93 -21.74 6.97
CA ILE A 144 8.49 -22.16 5.67
C ILE A 144 8.81 -23.67 5.61
N ASP A 145 9.45 -24.23 6.64
CA ASP A 145 9.84 -25.65 6.65
C ASP A 145 8.64 -26.61 6.59
N GLN A 146 7.49 -26.19 7.14
CA GLN A 146 6.25 -26.98 7.11
C GLN A 146 5.62 -27.00 5.72
N ILE A 147 5.86 -25.96 4.91
CA ILE A 147 5.30 -25.78 3.57
C ILE A 147 6.23 -26.35 2.49
N LEU A 148 7.54 -26.17 2.67
CA LEU A 148 8.55 -26.78 1.79
C LEU A 148 8.50 -28.32 1.89
N GLY A 149 8.15 -28.86 3.05
CA GLY A 149 7.94 -30.30 3.26
C GLY A 149 6.62 -30.85 2.70
N PHE A 150 5.74 -30.01 2.15
CA PHE A 150 4.45 -30.42 1.61
C PHE A 150 4.53 -30.79 0.12
N LEU A 151 3.52 -31.51 -0.40
CA LEU A 151 3.47 -32.16 -1.73
C LEU A 151 3.66 -31.24 -2.95
N TYR A 152 3.82 -29.93 -2.75
CA TYR A 152 3.81 -28.93 -3.80
C TYR A 152 5.07 -28.07 -3.79
N GLY A 153 6.25 -28.69 -3.78
CA GLY A 153 7.54 -27.99 -3.73
C GLY A 153 7.68 -26.83 -4.73
N GLU A 154 7.13 -26.95 -5.94
CA GLU A 154 7.08 -25.86 -6.92
C GLU A 154 6.16 -24.70 -6.48
N LYS A 155 4.95 -24.99 -6.02
CA LYS A 155 4.00 -23.96 -5.53
C LYS A 155 4.48 -23.27 -4.27
N SER A 156 5.02 -24.06 -3.35
CA SER A 156 5.66 -23.56 -2.15
C SER A 156 6.80 -22.61 -2.50
N ALA A 157 7.68 -22.99 -3.44
CA ALA A 157 8.79 -22.13 -3.86
C ALA A 157 8.31 -20.85 -4.58
N GLU A 158 7.32 -20.96 -5.47
CA GLU A 158 6.70 -19.81 -6.16
C GLU A 158 6.12 -18.82 -5.14
N LEU A 159 5.29 -19.30 -4.22
CA LEU A 159 4.67 -18.47 -3.18
C LEU A 159 5.71 -17.77 -2.29
N LEU A 160 6.79 -18.46 -1.91
CA LEU A 160 7.85 -17.88 -1.09
C LEU A 160 8.69 -16.84 -1.84
N ALA A 161 8.92 -17.03 -3.14
CA ALA A 161 9.57 -16.04 -3.98
C ALA A 161 8.73 -14.76 -4.06
N GLU A 162 7.43 -14.89 -4.27
CA GLU A 162 6.51 -13.75 -4.32
C GLU A 162 6.41 -13.02 -2.98
N ILE A 163 6.31 -13.75 -1.87
CA ILE A 163 6.33 -13.15 -0.52
C ILE A 163 7.64 -12.39 -0.28
N SER A 164 8.77 -12.94 -0.71
CA SER A 164 10.07 -12.28 -0.57
C SER A 164 10.13 -10.99 -1.38
N PHE A 165 9.65 -11.02 -2.63
CA PHE A 165 9.57 -9.84 -3.49
C PHE A 165 8.67 -8.74 -2.88
N VAL A 166 7.47 -9.09 -2.43
CA VAL A 166 6.54 -8.13 -1.80
C VAL A 166 7.13 -7.54 -0.52
N ASN A 167 7.85 -8.34 0.27
CA ASN A 167 8.55 -7.87 1.46
C ASN A 167 9.68 -6.90 1.13
N GLU A 168 10.45 -7.16 0.08
CA GLU A 168 11.48 -6.23 -0.40
C GLU A 168 10.87 -4.92 -0.89
N ALA A 169 9.75 -4.99 -1.62
CA ALA A 169 9.01 -3.81 -2.05
C ALA A 169 8.50 -2.98 -0.85
N TYR A 170 7.99 -3.62 0.20
CA TYR A 170 7.59 -2.93 1.43
C TYR A 170 8.78 -2.25 2.14
N LYS A 171 9.86 -3.01 2.39
CA LYS A 171 11.04 -2.53 3.12
C LYS A 171 11.74 -1.36 2.41
N ASN A 172 11.75 -1.38 1.09
CA ASN A 172 12.48 -0.41 0.27
C ASN A 172 11.59 0.67 -0.35
N TYR A 173 10.32 0.78 0.07
CA TYR A 173 9.32 1.71 -0.50
C TYR A 173 9.88 3.12 -0.72
N SER A 174 10.45 3.71 0.34
CA SER A 174 10.93 5.09 0.26
C SER A 174 12.05 5.30 -0.75
N SER A 175 12.85 4.27 -1.03
CA SER A 175 13.93 4.36 -2.03
C SER A 175 13.39 4.14 -3.44
N ILE A 176 12.51 3.16 -3.61
CA ILE A 176 11.94 2.78 -4.93
C ILE A 176 11.09 3.92 -5.50
N MET A 177 10.28 4.59 -4.66
CA MET A 177 9.41 5.69 -5.08
C MET A 177 10.16 6.89 -5.70
N LYS A 178 11.49 6.95 -5.60
CA LYS A 178 12.32 8.02 -6.18
C LYS A 178 12.77 7.73 -7.60
N HIS A 179 12.57 6.50 -8.06
CA HIS A 179 13.05 6.03 -9.34
C HIS A 179 11.87 5.52 -10.15
N ASP A 180 11.31 6.35 -11.03
CA ASP A 180 10.09 6.04 -11.78
C ASP A 180 10.15 4.70 -12.52
N SER A 181 11.28 4.38 -13.14
CA SER A 181 11.46 3.09 -13.82
C SER A 181 11.43 1.90 -12.87
N GLN A 182 12.03 2.05 -11.68
CA GLN A 182 12.02 1.00 -10.65
C GLN A 182 10.64 0.89 -10.02
N ARG A 183 9.99 2.02 -9.71
CA ARG A 183 8.61 2.10 -9.24
C ARG A 183 7.66 1.38 -10.19
N LEU A 184 7.74 1.68 -11.49
CA LEU A 184 6.90 1.03 -12.50
C LEU A 184 7.17 -0.47 -12.58
N SER A 185 8.44 -0.90 -12.53
CA SER A 185 8.80 -2.31 -12.51
C SER A 185 8.22 -3.03 -11.29
N VAL A 186 8.32 -2.41 -10.10
CA VAL A 186 7.75 -2.96 -8.86
C VAL A 186 6.23 -3.00 -8.93
N LEU A 187 5.58 -1.97 -9.47
CA LEU A 187 4.12 -1.95 -9.65
C LEU A 187 3.64 -3.10 -10.52
N VAL A 188 4.31 -3.35 -11.65
CA VAL A 188 4.02 -4.50 -12.53
C VAL A 188 4.26 -5.82 -11.79
N GLY A 189 5.34 -5.91 -11.01
CA GLY A 189 5.63 -7.08 -10.18
C GLY A 189 4.53 -7.34 -9.15
N LEU A 190 4.05 -6.32 -8.43
CA LEU A 190 2.96 -6.45 -7.45
C LEU A 190 1.67 -6.93 -8.11
N GLN A 191 1.36 -6.43 -9.30
CA GLN A 191 0.22 -6.90 -10.09
C GLN A 191 0.37 -8.35 -10.52
N ASP A 192 1.60 -8.82 -10.78
CA ASP A 192 1.88 -10.22 -11.07
C ASP A 192 1.75 -11.11 -9.83
N SER A 193 2.33 -10.69 -8.70
CA SER A 193 2.19 -11.36 -7.40
C SER A 193 0.72 -11.54 -7.01
N LYS A 194 -0.15 -10.55 -7.30
CA LYS A 194 -1.61 -10.67 -7.10
C LYS A 194 -2.22 -11.81 -7.91
N LYS A 195 -1.90 -11.90 -9.20
CA LYS A 195 -2.42 -12.98 -10.07
C LYS A 195 -1.92 -14.35 -9.60
N ILE A 196 -0.64 -14.44 -9.21
CA ILE A 196 -0.05 -15.67 -8.67
C ILE A 196 -0.73 -16.08 -7.37
N ALA A 197 -0.90 -15.14 -6.44
CA ALA A 197 -1.61 -15.38 -5.19
C ALA A 197 -3.05 -15.87 -5.43
N MET A 198 -3.80 -15.26 -6.35
CA MET A 198 -5.14 -15.74 -6.72
C MET A 198 -5.12 -17.15 -7.33
N LYS A 199 -4.16 -17.43 -8.22
CA LYS A 199 -3.96 -18.77 -8.80
C LYS A 199 -3.71 -19.81 -7.71
N ASP A 200 -2.87 -19.49 -6.74
CA ASP A 200 -2.50 -20.39 -5.65
C ASP A 200 -3.64 -20.57 -4.64
N ILE A 201 -4.40 -19.51 -4.34
CA ILE A 201 -5.64 -19.59 -3.56
C ILE A 201 -6.62 -20.57 -4.20
N GLU A 202 -6.91 -20.42 -5.50
CA GLU A 202 -7.83 -21.32 -6.21
C GLU A 202 -7.34 -22.78 -6.24
N PHE A 203 -6.02 -22.97 -6.36
CA PHE A 203 -5.41 -24.28 -6.27
C PHE A 203 -5.62 -24.88 -4.88
N TYR A 204 -5.19 -24.21 -3.81
CA TYR A 204 -5.25 -24.73 -2.45
C TYR A 204 -6.68 -24.95 -1.96
N ILE A 205 -7.63 -24.07 -2.30
CA ILE A 205 -9.03 -24.26 -1.88
C ILE A 205 -9.70 -25.45 -2.59
N THR A 206 -9.34 -25.68 -3.85
CA THR A 206 -9.80 -26.86 -4.61
C THR A 206 -9.18 -28.13 -4.06
N ASP A 207 -7.89 -28.07 -3.71
CA ASP A 207 -7.16 -29.20 -3.14
C ASP A 207 -7.64 -29.55 -1.73
N LEU A 208 -7.95 -28.55 -0.91
CA LEU A 208 -8.59 -28.72 0.40
C LEU A 208 -9.90 -29.48 0.24
N SER A 209 -10.75 -29.06 -0.70
CA SER A 209 -12.04 -29.70 -0.96
C SER A 209 -11.86 -31.17 -1.36
N LYS A 210 -10.87 -31.49 -2.21
CA LYS A 210 -10.56 -32.87 -2.63
C LYS A 210 -10.01 -33.72 -1.49
N THR A 211 -9.10 -33.15 -0.69
CA THR A 211 -8.50 -33.81 0.48
C THR A 211 -9.56 -34.15 1.51
N VAL A 212 -10.43 -33.20 1.84
CA VAL A 212 -11.55 -33.37 2.78
C VAL A 212 -12.61 -34.35 2.28
N GLN A 213 -12.73 -34.57 0.97
CA GLN A 213 -13.67 -35.55 0.39
C GLN A 213 -13.05 -36.93 0.16
N SER A 214 -11.76 -37.10 0.43
CA SER A 214 -11.10 -38.40 0.22
C SER A 214 -11.62 -39.46 1.19
N ASP A 215 -11.91 -40.63 0.64
CA ASP A 215 -12.41 -41.79 1.38
C ASP A 215 -11.35 -42.29 2.38
N THR A 216 -11.81 -42.73 3.55
CA THR A 216 -10.95 -43.24 4.64
C THR A 216 -11.40 -44.62 5.09
N LYS A 217 -10.46 -45.57 5.16
CA LYS A 217 -10.76 -46.95 5.59
C LYS A 217 -10.74 -47.11 7.10
N ASN A 218 -10.02 -46.25 7.80
CA ASN A 218 -9.84 -46.26 9.24
C ASN A 218 -9.59 -44.85 9.78
N TYR A 219 -9.61 -44.70 11.10
CA TYR A 219 -9.44 -43.41 11.76
C TYR A 219 -8.04 -42.81 11.55
N SER A 220 -6.99 -43.63 11.47
CA SER A 220 -5.62 -43.12 11.23
C SER A 220 -5.46 -42.47 9.85
N GLU A 221 -6.12 -43.03 8.82
CA GLU A 221 -6.20 -42.40 7.51
C GLU A 221 -6.98 -41.07 7.57
N PHE A 222 -8.02 -40.99 8.40
CA PHE A 222 -8.76 -39.75 8.64
C PHE A 222 -7.93 -38.69 9.38
N GLU A 223 -7.17 -39.06 10.42
CA GLU A 223 -6.23 -38.15 11.10
C GLU A 223 -5.22 -37.57 10.11
N LYS A 224 -4.73 -38.38 9.17
CA LYS A 224 -3.85 -37.92 8.11
C LYS A 224 -4.54 -36.90 7.20
N ILE A 225 -5.79 -37.14 6.78
CA ILE A 225 -6.58 -36.17 6.02
C ILE A 225 -6.73 -34.85 6.78
N VAL A 226 -7.00 -34.90 8.08
CA VAL A 226 -7.13 -33.68 8.90
C VAL A 226 -5.79 -32.93 8.96
N SER A 227 -4.69 -33.63 9.20
CA SER A 227 -3.34 -33.05 9.19
C SER A 227 -3.02 -32.41 7.83
N ASP A 228 -3.29 -33.09 6.72
CA ASP A 228 -3.00 -32.55 5.39
C ASP A 228 -3.93 -31.37 5.05
N SER A 229 -5.19 -31.40 5.49
CA SER A 229 -6.12 -30.27 5.37
C SER A 229 -5.66 -29.03 6.14
N MET A 230 -5.06 -29.21 7.33
CA MET A 230 -4.46 -28.11 8.10
C MET A 230 -3.27 -27.49 7.37
N LYS A 231 -2.41 -28.29 6.74
CA LYS A 231 -1.29 -27.79 5.94
C LYS A 231 -1.78 -26.99 4.73
N ILE A 232 -2.79 -27.50 4.02
CA ILE A 232 -3.38 -26.79 2.87
C ILE A 232 -4.01 -25.47 3.32
N LYS A 233 -4.75 -25.47 4.43
CA LYS A 233 -5.30 -24.24 5.05
C LYS A 233 -4.18 -23.23 5.33
N ASP A 234 -3.09 -23.66 5.94
CA ASP A 234 -1.97 -22.77 6.24
C ASP A 234 -1.36 -22.18 4.96
N SER A 235 -1.17 -22.97 3.90
CA SER A 235 -0.72 -22.45 2.59
C SER A 235 -1.69 -21.45 1.97
N LEU A 236 -3.00 -21.71 2.08
CA LEU A 236 -4.07 -20.85 1.60
C LEU A 236 -4.10 -19.49 2.34
N GLU A 237 -3.89 -19.50 3.65
CA GLU A 237 -3.74 -18.27 4.45
C GLU A 237 -2.57 -17.43 3.95
N MET A 238 -1.48 -18.06 3.51
CA MET A 238 -0.31 -17.32 3.01
C MET A 238 -0.54 -16.67 1.67
N ALA A 239 -1.14 -17.41 0.73
CA ALA A 239 -1.53 -16.85 -0.55
C ALA A 239 -2.54 -15.70 -0.36
N THR A 240 -3.45 -15.81 0.62
CA THR A 240 -4.40 -14.75 0.98
C THR A 240 -3.72 -13.50 1.54
N GLN A 241 -2.71 -13.67 2.40
CA GLN A 241 -1.95 -12.54 2.95
C GLN A 241 -1.06 -11.88 1.90
N LEU A 242 -0.44 -12.67 1.01
CA LEU A 242 0.31 -12.15 -0.14
C LEU A 242 -0.60 -11.29 -1.02
N LEU A 243 -1.79 -11.79 -1.36
CA LEU A 243 -2.79 -11.05 -2.13
C LEU A 243 -3.14 -9.72 -1.45
N THR A 244 -3.37 -9.76 -0.14
CA THR A 244 -3.72 -8.59 0.68
C THR A 244 -2.61 -7.53 0.61
N MET A 245 -1.37 -7.92 0.91
CA MET A 245 -0.23 -7.01 0.94
C MET A 245 0.09 -6.44 -0.45
N ALA A 246 0.03 -7.27 -1.49
CA ALA A 246 0.29 -6.83 -2.85
C ALA A 246 -0.75 -5.79 -3.32
N ASN A 247 -2.04 -5.95 -2.97
CA ASN A 247 -3.06 -4.94 -3.25
C ASN A 247 -2.81 -3.63 -2.49
N VAL A 248 -2.48 -3.70 -1.20
CA VAL A 248 -2.18 -2.49 -0.42
C VAL A 248 -0.98 -1.74 -1.01
N LEU A 249 0.11 -2.45 -1.29
CA LEU A 249 1.31 -1.85 -1.87
C LEU A 249 1.04 -1.30 -3.27
N GLU A 250 0.21 -1.95 -4.08
CA GLU A 250 -0.16 -1.43 -5.40
C GLU A 250 -0.81 -0.03 -5.30
N VAL A 251 -1.69 0.19 -4.32
CA VAL A 251 -2.29 1.53 -4.07
C VAL A 251 -1.20 2.56 -3.76
N TYR A 252 -0.26 2.23 -2.86
CA TYR A 252 0.84 3.14 -2.50
C TYR A 252 1.85 3.37 -3.62
N TYR A 253 2.13 2.37 -4.46
CA TYR A 253 3.10 2.47 -5.55
C TYR A 253 2.52 3.11 -6.82
N SER A 254 1.21 2.98 -7.03
CA SER A 254 0.49 3.68 -8.10
C SER A 254 0.18 5.13 -7.78
N GLU A 255 0.26 5.51 -6.49
CA GLU A 255 -0.21 6.81 -5.98
C GLU A 255 -1.68 7.08 -6.32
N ASN A 256 -2.47 6.02 -6.56
CA ASN A 256 -3.89 6.14 -6.87
C ASN A 256 -4.71 6.17 -5.59
N TYR A 257 -4.81 7.36 -5.02
CA TYR A 257 -5.58 7.61 -3.79
C TYR A 257 -7.03 8.04 -4.07
N ASP A 258 -7.53 7.83 -5.29
CA ASP A 258 -8.93 8.10 -5.61
C ASP A 258 -9.85 7.28 -4.68
N PRO A 259 -10.77 7.92 -3.93
CA PRO A 259 -11.61 7.22 -2.96
C PRO A 259 -12.45 6.10 -3.57
N ALA A 260 -12.95 6.29 -4.80
CA ALA A 260 -13.73 5.27 -5.48
C ALA A 260 -12.87 4.09 -5.91
N TYR A 261 -11.63 4.33 -6.36
CA TYR A 261 -10.65 3.27 -6.62
C TYR A 261 -10.32 2.49 -5.34
N ILE A 262 -9.98 3.17 -4.24
CA ILE A 262 -9.68 2.53 -2.95
C ILE A 262 -10.87 1.70 -2.47
N ASP A 263 -12.09 2.22 -2.57
CA ASP A 263 -13.29 1.49 -2.16
C ASP A 263 -13.53 0.25 -3.02
N ASN A 264 -13.30 0.33 -4.33
CA ASN A 264 -13.35 -0.83 -5.22
C ASN A 264 -12.29 -1.89 -4.86
N VAL A 265 -11.06 -1.47 -4.53
CA VAL A 265 -10.01 -2.39 -4.08
C VAL A 265 -10.42 -3.08 -2.78
N LYS A 266 -10.91 -2.31 -1.79
CA LYS A 266 -11.44 -2.85 -0.52
C LYS A 266 -12.52 -3.89 -0.79
N GLN A 267 -13.59 -3.53 -1.50
CA GLN A 267 -14.72 -4.42 -1.76
C GLN A 267 -14.31 -5.68 -2.53
N SER A 268 -13.43 -5.56 -3.52
CA SER A 268 -12.97 -6.68 -4.34
C SER A 268 -12.16 -7.69 -3.52
N VAL A 269 -11.13 -7.22 -2.82
CA VAL A 269 -10.26 -8.09 -2.01
C VAL A 269 -11.04 -8.68 -0.84
N ALA A 270 -11.82 -7.85 -0.14
CA ALA A 270 -12.69 -8.28 0.94
C ALA A 270 -13.66 -9.37 0.47
N GLY A 271 -14.40 -9.10 -0.60
CA GLY A 271 -15.36 -10.05 -1.17
C GLY A 271 -14.72 -11.36 -1.61
N TYR A 272 -13.51 -11.32 -2.17
CA TYR A 272 -12.79 -12.51 -2.59
C TYR A 272 -12.30 -13.35 -1.40
N ILE A 273 -11.66 -12.73 -0.41
CA ILE A 273 -11.20 -13.40 0.81
C ILE A 273 -12.38 -14.01 1.57
N GLY A 274 -13.50 -13.29 1.68
CA GLY A 274 -14.71 -13.83 2.33
C GLY A 274 -15.26 -15.08 1.66
N LYS A 275 -15.14 -15.21 0.33
CA LYS A 275 -15.51 -16.45 -0.36
C LYS A 275 -14.58 -17.59 0.01
N CYS A 276 -13.27 -17.32 0.16
CA CYS A 276 -12.29 -18.30 0.60
C CYS A 276 -12.58 -18.76 2.03
N ASP A 277 -12.79 -17.83 2.96
CA ASP A 277 -13.10 -18.11 4.36
C ASP A 277 -14.36 -18.98 4.50
N ASN A 278 -15.42 -18.66 3.76
CA ASN A 278 -16.65 -19.45 3.76
C ASN A 278 -16.42 -20.89 3.24
N ARG A 279 -15.53 -21.07 2.26
CA ARG A 279 -15.18 -22.41 1.74
C ARG A 279 -14.35 -23.18 2.77
N ILE A 280 -13.36 -22.55 3.41
CA ILE A 280 -12.58 -23.18 4.50
C ILE A 280 -13.53 -23.61 5.62
N LEU A 281 -14.41 -22.71 6.07
CA LEU A 281 -15.41 -22.98 7.10
C LEU A 281 -16.27 -24.21 6.75
N ALA A 282 -16.74 -24.30 5.50
CA ALA A 282 -17.55 -25.42 5.04
C ALA A 282 -16.77 -26.75 5.05
N GLU A 283 -15.52 -26.76 4.56
CA GLU A 283 -14.71 -27.98 4.52
C GLU A 283 -14.28 -28.44 5.93
N PHE A 284 -13.91 -27.54 6.83
CA PHE A 284 -13.60 -27.90 8.22
C PHE A 284 -14.85 -28.34 9.01
N SER A 285 -16.02 -27.76 8.73
CA SER A 285 -17.29 -28.23 9.29
C SER A 285 -17.61 -29.67 8.84
N ARG A 286 -17.27 -30.04 7.59
CA ARG A 286 -17.39 -31.42 7.11
C ARG A 286 -16.44 -32.36 7.85
N LEU A 287 -15.20 -31.94 8.13
CA LEU A 287 -14.27 -32.73 8.94
C LEU A 287 -14.81 -32.98 10.35
N ILE A 288 -15.46 -32.01 10.99
CA ILE A 288 -16.16 -32.21 12.28
C ILE A 288 -17.23 -33.30 12.15
N GLY A 289 -18.07 -33.22 11.11
CA GLY A 289 -19.10 -34.21 10.82
C GLY A 289 -18.50 -35.62 10.69
N ARG A 290 -17.47 -35.77 9.85
CA ARG A 290 -16.75 -37.05 9.65
C ARG A 290 -16.12 -37.57 10.94
N ASN A 291 -15.52 -36.70 11.76
CA ASN A 291 -14.93 -37.09 13.04
C ASN A 291 -15.97 -37.74 13.98
N SER A 292 -17.19 -37.18 14.01
CA SER A 292 -18.29 -37.68 14.85
C SER A 292 -18.81 -39.07 14.43
N GLU A 293 -18.68 -39.43 13.15
CA GLU A 293 -19.07 -40.75 12.63
C GLU A 293 -18.20 -41.86 13.23
N TYR A 294 -16.90 -41.60 13.40
CA TYR A 294 -15.98 -42.56 14.02
C TYR A 294 -16.24 -42.78 15.52
N THR A 295 -16.84 -41.80 16.20
CA THR A 295 -17.26 -41.94 17.60
C THR A 295 -18.47 -42.87 17.77
N SER A 296 -19.29 -43.05 16.72
CA SER A 296 -20.56 -43.78 16.77
C SER A 296 -20.56 -45.16 16.12
N ILE A 297 -19.70 -45.40 15.12
CA ILE A 297 -19.75 -46.61 14.26
C ILE A 297 -19.02 -47.83 14.87
N PHE A 298 -18.00 -47.64 15.70
CA PHE A 298 -17.23 -48.75 16.26
C PHE A 298 -17.57 -48.97 17.72
N ARG A 299 -18.03 -50.18 18.08
CA ARG A 299 -18.36 -50.63 19.46
C ARG A 299 -17.19 -50.54 20.47
N LYS A 300 -16.05 -49.94 20.10
CA LYS A 300 -15.03 -49.40 20.99
C LYS A 300 -15.05 -47.88 20.81
N LYS A 301 -15.39 -47.14 21.88
CA LYS A 301 -15.25 -45.68 21.94
C LYS A 301 -13.80 -45.32 21.56
N LEU A 302 -13.59 -44.89 20.32
CA LEU A 302 -12.35 -44.25 19.95
C LEU A 302 -12.39 -42.84 20.53
N ASP A 303 -11.32 -42.43 21.19
CA ASP A 303 -11.24 -41.07 21.69
C ASP A 303 -10.96 -40.12 20.51
N THR A 304 -11.98 -39.37 20.13
CA THR A 304 -11.97 -38.41 19.01
C THR A 304 -12.00 -36.96 19.51
N SER A 305 -11.90 -36.77 20.84
CA SER A 305 -12.14 -35.49 21.50
C SER A 305 -11.04 -34.46 21.22
N GLU A 306 -9.78 -34.89 21.19
CA GLU A 306 -8.63 -34.01 20.93
C GLU A 306 -8.71 -33.42 19.51
N LEU A 307 -8.86 -34.27 18.48
CA LEU A 307 -9.00 -33.83 17.10
C LEU A 307 -10.26 -32.99 16.89
N GLY A 308 -11.36 -33.35 17.56
CA GLY A 308 -12.60 -32.59 17.55
C GLY A 308 -12.43 -31.17 18.09
N ALA A 309 -11.71 -31.01 19.20
CA ALA A 309 -11.44 -29.71 19.79
C ALA A 309 -10.63 -28.79 18.86
N VAL A 310 -9.63 -29.33 18.16
CA VAL A 310 -8.83 -28.57 17.19
C VAL A 310 -9.69 -28.13 15.99
N LEU A 311 -10.52 -29.02 15.46
CA LEU A 311 -11.42 -28.68 14.34
C LEU A 311 -12.47 -27.63 14.75
N ASP A 312 -13.03 -27.75 15.96
CA ASP A 312 -13.97 -26.78 16.53
C ASP A 312 -13.33 -25.41 16.71
N GLU A 313 -12.06 -25.33 17.12
CA GLU A 313 -11.33 -24.07 17.25
C GLU A 313 -11.20 -23.36 15.89
N ILE A 314 -10.86 -24.11 14.84
CA ILE A 314 -10.77 -23.58 13.47
C ILE A 314 -12.15 -23.10 12.98
N VAL A 315 -13.21 -23.90 13.17
CA VAL A 315 -14.55 -23.49 12.75
C VAL A 315 -15.03 -22.25 13.51
N LYS A 316 -14.74 -22.15 14.81
CA LYS A 316 -15.05 -20.97 15.62
C LYS A 316 -14.30 -19.72 15.14
N SER A 317 -13.01 -19.84 14.80
CA SER A 317 -12.23 -18.69 14.32
C SER A 317 -12.79 -18.15 13.00
N TYR A 318 -13.09 -19.03 12.03
CA TYR A 318 -13.67 -18.63 10.74
C TYR A 318 -15.13 -18.17 10.85
N SER A 319 -15.90 -18.69 11.80
CA SER A 319 -17.25 -18.19 12.09
C SER A 319 -17.21 -16.79 12.71
N ALA A 320 -16.29 -16.55 13.64
CA ALA A 320 -16.11 -15.22 14.23
C ALA A 320 -15.70 -14.18 13.18
N ILE A 321 -14.85 -14.53 12.21
CA ILE A 321 -14.48 -13.67 11.08
C ILE A 321 -15.69 -13.32 10.20
N LYS A 322 -16.69 -14.20 10.11
CA LYS A 322 -17.93 -13.95 9.36
C LYS A 322 -18.87 -12.98 10.08
N ASP A 323 -18.88 -13.02 11.41
CA ASP A 323 -19.77 -12.24 12.27
C ASP A 323 -19.18 -10.88 12.68
N THR A 324 -17.87 -10.68 12.50
CA THR A 324 -17.19 -9.41 12.70
C THR A 324 -16.77 -8.86 11.34
N ASP A 325 -16.77 -7.54 11.16
CA ASP A 325 -16.22 -6.87 9.97
C ASP A 325 -14.67 -6.94 9.97
N ASN A 326 -14.10 -8.07 10.41
CA ASN A 326 -12.72 -8.29 10.83
C ASN A 326 -11.75 -8.44 9.66
N ARG A 327 -12.01 -7.69 8.59
CA ARG A 327 -10.99 -7.33 7.60
C ARG A 327 -10.24 -6.07 8.01
N THR A 328 -10.42 -5.65 9.26
CA THR A 328 -9.78 -4.52 9.95
C THR A 328 -8.36 -4.28 9.46
N GLY A 329 -7.45 -5.25 9.47
CA GLY A 329 -6.09 -5.04 8.96
C GLY A 329 -6.00 -4.40 7.56
N LEU A 330 -6.67 -4.96 6.54
CA LEU A 330 -6.69 -4.43 5.17
C LEU A 330 -7.54 -3.16 5.06
N VAL A 331 -8.75 -3.21 5.60
CA VAL A 331 -9.74 -2.13 5.50
C VAL A 331 -9.23 -0.89 6.23
N ASP A 332 -8.76 -1.04 7.48
CA ASP A 332 -8.16 0.04 8.27
C ASP A 332 -6.91 0.60 7.59
N THR A 333 -6.08 -0.25 6.95
CA THR A 333 -4.91 0.23 6.19
C THR A 333 -5.36 1.11 5.03
N LEU A 334 -6.34 0.66 4.24
CA LEU A 334 -6.82 1.41 3.08
C LEU A 334 -7.64 2.64 3.47
N ASP A 335 -8.40 2.58 4.56
CA ASP A 335 -9.14 3.71 5.12
C ASP A 335 -8.19 4.76 5.72
N SER A 336 -7.05 4.33 6.27
CA SER A 336 -6.02 5.24 6.79
C SER A 336 -5.44 6.15 5.71
N ILE A 337 -5.46 5.72 4.44
CA ILE A 337 -4.94 6.52 3.30
C ILE A 337 -5.75 7.79 3.10
N ASN A 338 -7.07 7.71 3.28
CA ASN A 338 -8.00 8.83 3.09
C ASN A 338 -8.39 9.51 4.40
N THR A 339 -7.80 9.09 5.52
CA THR A 339 -8.09 9.71 6.82
C THR A 339 -7.47 11.10 6.86
N PRO A 340 -8.22 12.15 7.24
CA PRO A 340 -7.66 13.49 7.39
C PRO A 340 -6.55 13.50 8.44
N ILE A 341 -5.33 13.83 8.02
CA ILE A 341 -4.15 13.84 8.88
C ILE A 341 -3.50 15.21 8.82
N GLU A 342 -3.23 15.76 10.00
CA GLU A 342 -2.40 16.94 10.17
C GLU A 342 -0.93 16.51 10.31
N TYR A 343 -0.07 17.01 9.41
CA TYR A 343 1.36 16.74 9.43
C TYR A 343 2.14 17.96 9.93
N LEU A 344 2.99 17.73 10.93
CA LEU A 344 3.96 18.69 11.41
C LEU A 344 5.33 18.34 10.82
N VAL A 345 5.91 19.26 10.04
CA VAL A 345 7.26 19.12 9.49
C VAL A 345 8.20 20.11 10.18
N THR A 346 9.19 19.60 10.90
CA THR A 346 10.18 20.43 11.60
C THR A 346 11.30 20.89 10.67
N VAL A 347 12.06 21.91 11.08
CA VAL A 347 13.17 22.51 10.29
C VAL A 347 14.27 21.50 9.95
N ASP A 348 14.45 20.47 10.78
CA ASP A 348 15.39 19.37 10.57
C ASP A 348 14.78 18.18 9.78
N GLY A 349 13.58 18.37 9.21
CA GLY A 349 12.91 17.40 8.36
C GLY A 349 12.31 16.20 9.11
N ASN A 350 12.08 16.31 10.42
CA ASN A 350 11.28 15.31 11.14
C ASN A 350 9.80 15.55 10.86
N ILE A 351 9.04 14.45 10.87
CA ILE A 351 7.59 14.50 10.74
C ILE A 351 6.95 13.93 11.99
N ALA A 352 5.95 14.66 12.47
CA ALA A 352 4.96 14.15 13.40
C ALA A 352 3.57 14.30 12.78
N TYR A 353 2.62 13.46 13.16
CA TYR A 353 1.26 13.57 12.63
C TYR A 353 0.20 13.42 13.72
N ARG A 354 -1.00 13.92 13.42
CA ARG A 354 -2.21 13.71 14.22
C ARG A 354 -3.37 13.40 13.28
N VAL A 355 -4.13 12.37 13.61
CA VAL A 355 -5.43 12.12 12.97
C VAL A 355 -6.41 13.19 13.41
N ILE A 356 -7.08 13.83 12.47
CA ILE A 356 -8.16 14.78 12.76
C ILE A 356 -9.44 13.95 12.91
N ASN A 357 -9.86 13.75 14.16
CA ASN A 357 -11.19 13.23 14.46
C ASN A 357 -12.12 14.44 14.55
N ASP A 358 -13.12 14.52 13.67
CA ASP A 358 -14.21 15.49 13.78
C ASP A 358 -15.06 15.27 15.04
#